data_AF-A0AAD4Q7A5-F1
#
_entry.id   AF-A0AAD4Q7A5-F1
#
_cell.length_a   1.000
_cell.length_b   1.000
_cell.length_c   1.000
_cell.angle_alpha   90.00
_cell.angle_beta   90.00
_cell.angle_gamma   90.00
#
_symmetry.space_group_name_H-M   'P 1'
#
loop_
_entity.id
_entity.type
_entity.pdbx_description
1 polymer ?
#
loop_
_entity_poly.entity_id
_entity_poly.type
_entity_poly.pdbx_seq_one_letter_code
_entity_poly.pdbx_strand_id
1 'polypeptide(L)'
;LYLGGVLHRDINNGNILRLREPIERPHSRSASLPELGDDVNLSSCRGFLADLDHAIEWRKVPPTASRDRSGTLPFISLRLVNIWAVNRPALHTAADDLESFMWVLVWSLVHI
;
A
#
# COMPACT_ATOMS: atom_id res chain seq x y z
N LEU A 1 -4.87 1.74 5.06
CA LEU A 1 -5.63 2.05 3.82
C LEU A 1 -6.78 1.07 3.63
N TYR A 2 -6.51 -0.24 3.50
CA TYR A 2 -7.53 -1.27 3.27
C TYR A 2 -8.76 -1.20 4.21
N LEU A 3 -8.56 -1.19 5.53
CA LEU A 3 -9.66 -1.08 6.51
C LEU A 3 -10.48 0.22 6.36
N GLY A 4 -9.82 1.30 5.92
CA GLY A 4 -10.45 2.58 5.59
C GLY A 4 -11.15 2.59 4.23
N GLY A 5 -11.21 1.46 3.51
CA GLY A 5 -11.85 1.37 2.20
C GLY A 5 -11.02 1.97 1.05
N VAL A 6 -9.70 2.13 1.24
CA VAL A 6 -8.79 2.76 0.26
C VAL A 6 -7.78 1.75 -0.25
N LEU A 7 -7.53 1.74 -1.56
CA LEU A 7 -6.39 1.07 -2.21
C LEU A 7 -5.35 2.12 -2.60
N HIS A 8 -4.07 1.84 -2.43
CA HIS A 8 -2.98 2.77 -2.72
C HIS A 8 -2.59 2.77 -4.20
N ARG A 9 -2.47 1.58 -4.79
CA ARG A 9 -2.17 1.33 -6.20
C ARG A 9 -0.80 1.78 -6.74
N ASP A 10 0.10 2.20 -5.86
CA ASP A 10 1.49 2.52 -6.17
C ASP A 10 2.40 2.40 -4.93
N ILE A 11 2.35 1.23 -4.28
CA ILE A 11 3.27 0.93 -3.19
C ILE A 11 4.63 0.57 -3.79
N ASN A 12 5.66 1.34 -3.44
CA ASN A 12 7.04 1.15 -3.88
C ASN A 12 8.01 1.65 -2.79
N ASN A 13 9.31 1.44 -2.99
CA ASN A 13 10.33 1.85 -2.03
C ASN A 13 10.50 3.38 -1.89
N GLY A 14 10.13 4.15 -2.92
CA GLY A 14 10.15 5.61 -2.89
C GLY A 14 9.00 6.21 -2.08
N ASN A 15 7.87 5.50 -2.00
CA ASN A 15 6.66 5.96 -1.32
C ASN A 15 6.61 5.57 0.17
N ILE A 16 7.60 4.83 0.68
CA ILE A 16 7.72 4.50 2.11
C ILE A 16 8.80 5.38 2.73
N LEU A 17 8.36 6.39 3.47
CA LEU A 17 9.25 7.39 4.04
C LEU A 17 9.59 7.04 5.48
N ARG A 18 10.90 6.99 5.76
CA ARG A 18 11.42 6.87 7.12
C ARG A 18 11.65 8.27 7.68
N LEU A 19 11.13 8.53 8.87
CA LEU A 19 11.42 9.75 9.60
C LEU A 19 12.82 9.67 10.20
N ARG A 20 13.54 10.81 10.18
CA ARG A 20 14.86 10.93 10.82
C ARG A 20 14.75 10.70 12.33
N GLU A 21 13.72 11.28 12.94
CA GLU A 21 13.40 11.16 14.35
C GLU A 21 11.94 10.70 14.49
N PRO A 22 11.64 9.73 15.38
CA PRO A 22 10.26 9.30 15.58
C PRO A 22 9.36 10.42 16.10
N ILE A 23 8.10 10.44 15.65
CA ILE A 23 7.08 11.38 16.15
C ILE A 23 6.16 10.61 17.10
N GLU A 24 6.09 11.03 18.36
CA GLU A 24 5.14 10.49 19.32
C GLU A 24 3.71 10.94 18.97
N ARG A 25 2.80 9.97 18.92
CA ARG A 25 1.38 10.15 18.64
C ARG A 25 0.62 10.01 19.96
N PRO A 26 -0.11 11.05 20.39
CA PRO A 26 -0.74 11.08 21.71
C PRO A 26 -1.87 10.05 21.88
N HIS A 27 -2.31 9.37 20.82
CA HIS A 27 -3.35 8.33 20.87
C HIS A 27 -2.82 7.07 20.22
N SER A 28 -2.65 6.02 21.02
CA SER A 28 -2.41 4.67 20.50
C SER A 28 -3.63 4.27 19.69
N ARG A 29 -3.47 4.17 18.37
CA ARG A 29 -4.48 3.63 17.46
C ARG A 29 -4.65 2.11 17.62
N SER A 30 -4.18 1.50 18.70
CA SER A 30 -4.38 0.07 19.00
C SER A 30 -5.88 -0.29 18.95
N ALA A 31 -6.76 0.61 19.39
CA ALA A 31 -8.22 0.43 19.26
C ALA A 31 -8.73 0.33 17.80
N SER A 32 -7.98 0.84 16.82
CA SER A 32 -8.35 0.78 15.39
C SER A 32 -7.74 -0.40 14.62
N LEU A 33 -6.86 -1.18 15.26
CA LEU A 33 -6.23 -2.38 14.70
C LEU A 33 -6.11 -3.47 15.78
N PRO A 34 -7.23 -4.00 16.30
CA PRO A 34 -7.21 -5.03 17.35
C PRO A 34 -6.46 -6.31 16.94
N GLU A 35 -6.34 -6.56 15.63
CA GLU A 35 -5.61 -7.68 15.03
C GLU A 35 -4.09 -7.65 15.30
N LEU A 36 -3.53 -6.48 15.62
CA LEU A 36 -2.09 -6.30 15.80
C LEU A 36 -1.61 -6.69 17.21
N GLY A 37 -2.54 -6.94 18.14
CA GLY A 37 -2.24 -7.26 19.54
C GLY A 37 -1.72 -6.06 20.36
N ASP A 38 -1.68 -6.23 21.67
CA ASP A 38 -1.21 -5.19 22.60
C ASP A 38 0.32 -4.97 22.55
N ASP A 39 1.05 -5.89 21.93
CA ASP A 39 2.52 -5.85 21.84
C ASP A 39 3.06 -4.80 20.85
N VAL A 40 2.20 -4.26 19.97
CA VAL A 40 2.64 -3.26 18.98
C VAL A 40 2.44 -1.85 19.50
N ASN A 41 3.55 -1.20 19.85
CA ASN A 41 3.54 0.20 20.23
C ASN A 41 3.30 1.11 19.00
N LEU A 42 2.04 1.53 18.82
CA LEU A 42 1.63 2.50 17.81
C LEU A 42 1.77 3.97 18.26
N SER A 43 2.30 4.24 19.47
CA SER A 43 2.56 5.61 19.94
C SER A 43 3.71 6.25 19.16
N SER A 44 4.70 5.49 18.73
CA SER A 44 5.89 6.06 18.08
C SER A 44 5.85 5.89 16.56
N CYS A 45 5.66 6.98 15.83
CA CYS A 45 5.71 7.01 14.37
C CYS A 45 7.16 7.02 13.89
N ARG A 46 7.63 5.97 13.20
CA ARG A 46 8.98 5.97 12.59
C ARG A 46 8.99 6.21 11.08
N GLY A 47 7.81 6.24 10.47
CA GLY A 47 7.65 6.40 9.04
C GLY A 47 6.20 6.37 8.63
N PHE A 48 5.96 6.65 7.35
CA PHE A 48 4.63 6.66 6.78
C PHE A 48 4.68 6.32 5.29
N LEU A 49 3.56 5.80 4.81
CA LEU A 49 3.30 5.58 3.39
C LEU A 49 2.77 6.89 2.80
N ALA A 50 3.38 7.36 1.72
CA ALA A 50 3.13 8.62 1.05
C ALA A 50 2.59 8.39 -0.38
N ASP A 51 2.30 9.48 -1.09
CA ASP A 51 1.85 9.48 -2.49
C ASP A 51 0.51 8.74 -2.73
N LEU A 52 -0.59 9.46 -2.50
CA LEU A 52 -1.95 8.94 -2.67
C LEU A 52 -2.59 9.38 -3.99
N ASP A 53 -1.82 9.87 -4.97
CA ASP A 53 -2.35 10.42 -6.22
C ASP A 53 -3.05 9.36 -7.09
N HIS A 54 -2.64 8.10 -6.95
CA HIS A 54 -3.28 6.94 -7.57
C HIS A 54 -4.29 6.21 -6.66
N ALA A 55 -4.47 6.67 -5.43
CA ALA A 55 -5.31 5.99 -4.46
C ALA A 55 -6.79 6.08 -4.83
N ILE A 56 -7.54 5.02 -4.55
CA ILE A 56 -8.98 4.97 -4.82
C ILE A 56 -9.76 4.47 -3.62
N GLU A 57 -10.94 5.04 -3.40
CA GLU A 57 -11.94 4.51 -2.48
C GLU A 57 -12.68 3.33 -3.15
N TRP A 58 -12.14 2.13 -3.04
CA TRP A 58 -12.63 0.96 -3.78
C TRP A 58 -14.08 0.56 -3.46
N ARG A 59 -14.63 1.03 -2.34
CA ARG A 59 -16.04 0.85 -1.97
C ARG A 59 -16.99 1.84 -2.66
N LYS A 60 -16.48 2.96 -3.18
CA LYS A 60 -17.28 4.04 -3.80
C LYS A 60 -17.02 4.21 -5.30
N VAL A 61 -15.85 3.77 -5.78
CA VAL A 61 -15.43 3.96 -7.16
C VAL A 61 -16.08 2.91 -8.06
N PRO A 62 -16.74 3.32 -9.18
CA PRO A 62 -17.28 2.36 -10.13
C PRO A 62 -16.15 1.51 -10.73
N PRO A 63 -16.40 0.23 -11.07
CA PRO A 63 -15.37 -0.69 -11.58
C PRO A 63 -14.66 -0.24 -12.86
N THR A 64 -15.10 0.83 -13.50
CA THR A 64 -14.51 1.43 -14.70
C THR A 64 -13.39 2.41 -14.38
N ALA A 65 -13.51 3.23 -13.34
CA ALA A 65 -12.51 4.23 -12.94
C ALA A 65 -11.31 3.61 -12.19
N SER A 66 -11.44 2.36 -11.72
CA SER A 66 -10.37 1.59 -11.10
C SER A 66 -9.51 0.78 -12.09
N ARG A 67 -9.74 0.94 -13.41
CA ARG A 67 -9.06 0.16 -14.47
C ARG A 67 -7.81 0.82 -15.03
N ASP A 68 -7.55 2.08 -14.69
CA ASP A 68 -6.37 2.78 -15.17
C ASP A 68 -5.10 2.03 -14.74
N ARG A 69 -4.09 1.95 -15.62
CA ARG A 69 -2.82 1.33 -15.25
C ARG A 69 -2.07 2.28 -14.32
N SER A 70 -1.70 1.80 -13.14
CA SER A 70 -0.94 2.56 -12.14
C SER A 70 0.05 1.64 -11.45
N GLY A 71 1.09 2.22 -10.86
CA GLY A 71 2.10 1.49 -10.12
C GLY A 71 3.46 1.52 -10.79
N THR A 72 4.47 1.22 -9.98
CA THR A 72 5.88 1.20 -10.39
C THR A 72 6.31 -0.21 -10.80
N LEU A 73 6.81 -0.38 -12.03
CA LEU A 73 7.05 -1.69 -12.69
C LEU A 73 7.62 -2.82 -11.81
N PRO A 74 8.71 -2.65 -11.04
CA PRO A 74 9.23 -3.73 -10.19
C PRO A 74 8.34 -4.10 -8.99
N PHE A 75 7.32 -3.30 -8.68
CA PHE A 75 6.41 -3.50 -7.54
C PHE A 75 4.99 -3.87 -7.96
N ILE A 76 4.65 -3.82 -9.25
CA ILE A 76 3.30 -4.19 -9.71
C ILE A 76 3.08 -5.70 -9.52
N SER A 77 1.89 -6.08 -9.04
CA SER A 77 1.52 -7.49 -8.87
C SER A 77 1.60 -8.28 -10.19
N LEU A 78 2.08 -9.51 -10.13
CA LEU A 78 2.18 -10.40 -11.31
C LEU A 78 0.83 -10.58 -11.99
N ARG A 79 -0.25 -10.61 -11.22
CA ARG A 79 -1.62 -10.68 -11.74
C ARG A 79 -1.94 -9.50 -12.65
N LEU A 80 -1.63 -8.26 -12.22
CA LEU A 80 -1.85 -7.05 -13.02
C LEU A 80 -0.96 -7.03 -14.25
N VAL A 81 0.33 -7.37 -14.11
CA VAL A 81 1.27 -7.49 -15.24
C VAL A 81 0.73 -8.44 -16.31
N ASN A 82 0.30 -9.64 -15.91
CA ASN A 82 -0.19 -10.66 -16.84
C ASN A 82 -1.48 -10.22 -17.56
N ILE A 83 -2.42 -9.56 -16.87
CA ILE A 83 -3.65 -9.06 -17.47
C ILE A 83 -3.34 -7.91 -18.46
N TRP A 84 -2.43 -7.01 -18.10
CA TRP A 84 -2.05 -5.89 -18.95
C TRP A 84 -1.20 -6.30 -20.16
N ALA A 85 -0.41 -7.37 -20.04
CA ALA A 85 0.37 -7.94 -21.14
C ALA A 85 -0.53 -8.40 -22.31
N VAL A 86 -1.75 -8.86 -22.02
CA VAL A 86 -2.76 -9.22 -23.03
C VAL A 86 -3.76 -8.09 -23.30
N ASN A 87 -3.40 -6.86 -22.95
CA ASN A 87 -4.17 -5.63 -23.12
C ASN A 87 -5.60 -5.68 -22.57
N ARG A 88 -5.81 -6.42 -21.46
CA ARG A 88 -7.11 -6.49 -20.80
C ARG A 88 -7.21 -5.46 -19.67
N PRO A 89 -8.42 -4.92 -19.39
CA PRO A 89 -8.65 -4.12 -18.21
C PRO A 89 -8.53 -4.99 -16.95
N ALA A 90 -7.85 -4.48 -15.94
CA ALA A 90 -7.71 -5.16 -14.66
C ALA A 90 -8.30 -4.28 -13.55
N LEU A 91 -9.08 -4.88 -12.66
CA LEU A 91 -9.48 -4.23 -11.42
C LEU A 91 -8.34 -4.39 -10.41
N HIS A 92 -7.84 -3.27 -9.87
CA HIS A 92 -6.91 -3.29 -8.75
C HIS A 92 -7.64 -3.71 -7.47
N THR A 93 -7.02 -4.55 -6.65
CA THR A 93 -7.57 -5.12 -5.43
C THR A 93 -6.60 -4.95 -4.26
N ALA A 94 -7.05 -5.21 -3.04
CA ALA A 94 -6.19 -5.17 -1.86
C ALA A 94 -5.03 -6.20 -1.91
N ALA A 95 -5.21 -7.31 -2.65
CA ALA A 95 -4.16 -8.30 -2.83
C ALA A 95 -2.99 -7.77 -3.67
N ASP A 96 -3.25 -6.84 -4.59
CA ASP A 96 -2.20 -6.24 -5.42
C ASP A 96 -1.37 -5.21 -4.64
N ASP A 97 -2.01 -4.41 -3.78
CA ASP A 97 -1.31 -3.57 -2.80
C ASP A 97 -0.44 -4.42 -1.86
N LEU A 98 -0.96 -5.58 -1.40
CA LEU A 98 -0.20 -6.49 -0.55
C LEU A 98 1.01 -7.09 -1.28
N GLU A 99 0.84 -7.56 -2.52
CA GLU A 99 1.94 -8.10 -3.33
C GLU A 99 3.00 -7.01 -3.60
N SER A 100 2.58 -5.78 -3.88
CA SER A 100 3.48 -4.63 -4.04
C SER A 100 4.34 -4.40 -2.78
N PHE A 101 3.73 -4.52 -1.59
CA PHE A 101 4.47 -4.44 -0.33
C PHE A 101 5.46 -5.60 -0.14
N MET A 102 5.12 -6.82 -0.59
CA MET A 102 6.07 -7.94 -0.57
C MET A 102 7.30 -7.66 -1.45
N TRP A 103 7.11 -7.05 -2.62
CA TRP A 103 8.22 -6.62 -3.48
C TRP A 103 9.10 -5.55 -2.82
N VAL A 104 8.53 -4.64 -2.03
CA VAL A 104 9.31 -3.71 -1.19
C VAL A 104 10.17 -4.45 -0.18
N LEU A 105 9.63 -5.48 0.50
CA LEU A 105 10.40 -6.27 1.46
C LEU A 105 11.57 -6.98 0.78
N VAL A 106 11.34 -7.60 -0.38
CA VAL A 106 12.41 -8.21 -1.20
C VAL A 106 13.44 -7.18 -1.62
N TRP A 107 13.00 -6.02 -2.13
CA TRP A 107 13.89 -4.94 -2.52
C TRP A 107 14.78 -4.48 -1.36
N SER A 108 14.19 -4.32 -0.18
CA SER A 108 14.88 -3.92 1.05
C SER A 108 15.92 -4.96 1.46
N LEU A 109 15.62 -6.25 1.36
CA LEU A 109 16.60 -7.29 1.69
C LEU A 109 17.80 -7.35 0.73
N VAL A 110 17.62 -6.92 -0.53
CA VAL A 110 18.66 -6.97 -1.56
C VAL A 110 19.48 -5.67 -1.64
N HIS A 111 18.89 -4.53 -1.26
CA HIS A 111 19.48 -3.19 -1.42
C HIS A 111 19.73 -2.45 -0.10
N ILE A 112 19.66 -3.14 1.04
CA ILE A 112 20.16 -2.65 2.34
C ILE A 112 21.66 -2.86 2.46
#